data_AF-A0A4Q2WSF2-F1
#
_entry.id   AF-A0A4Q2WSF2-F1
#
_cell.length_a   1.000
_cell.length_b   1.000
_cell.length_c   1.000
_cell.angle_alpha   90.00
_cell.angle_beta   90.00
_cell.angle_gamma   90.00
#
_symmetry.space_group_name_H-M   'P 1'
#
loop_
_entity.id
_entity.type
_entity.pdbx_description
1 polymer ?
#
loop_
_entity_poly.entity_id
_entity_poly.type
_entity_poly.pdbx_seq_one_letter_code
_entity_poly.pdbx_strand_id
1 'polypeptide(L)'
;MRTFVSSWLLAAAAGLAPLAAGAAPAHYLVLEIGEDALAHPLYYSRVERATEADRAPAVLPSRSSDAIAWRSIGPRGAGALSTIPMPQVLHAEFARDPDAATSAIDSVAVPNTQRSFVVRAPVVDGDAIELILPSGATQRIDIAAIAANAARLPLAGFVPEVAAPAMRGGNPGNRLDILVFGDGYTAGEQALFEAHAQALRESMFDITPYREYESYVNWMPAFVASAQSGSTHPPYQAGCTTNACCSDTAAQTDPLAGQARTTAFQSRFCAFQIHRLLVANNGLVLAAAASIPDWDVILVSVNDPIYGGSGGEIGVMSQHGAAVEVTIHEFGHTFTGLADEYDSPYPGYPTCSDTGGGPACEANVTNQTLAAAVKWRDLFSPGISIPTPPGTPGTGLFEGARYFTTGMYRPANQCEMRQLGVEFCAVCRQEYIKHLYRGGWGAPAGGIDPIEPDSESPAPGVPVVVQAGVDQSFSASLLQPSVGAHAVEWRLDGVPIAGASQATYVFNQATTTPALHTLELRVSDPTSLVIPSMADGLLVSSRSWTIEVVEADVIFADGFDAP
;
A
#
# COMPACT_ATOMS: atom_id res chain seq x y z
N MET A 1 -40.00 9.65 40.79
CA MET A 1 -39.57 10.68 39.81
C MET A 1 -38.16 11.12 40.16
N ARG A 2 -37.16 10.40 39.64
CA ARG A 2 -35.74 10.80 39.53
C ARG A 2 -35.11 9.76 38.61
N THR A 3 -34.74 10.23 37.43
CA THR A 3 -34.34 9.47 36.25
C THR A 3 -32.90 8.99 36.37
N PHE A 4 -32.68 7.81 35.82
CA PHE A 4 -31.44 7.08 35.67
C PHE A 4 -30.42 7.83 34.80
N VAL A 5 -29.15 7.78 35.18
CA VAL A 5 -28.01 7.83 34.25
C VAL A 5 -27.13 6.62 34.59
N SER A 6 -27.18 5.61 33.75
CA SER A 6 -26.38 4.39 33.83
C SER A 6 -25.03 4.63 33.17
N SER A 7 -23.97 4.52 33.97
CA SER A 7 -22.58 4.48 33.52
C SER A 7 -22.30 3.16 32.79
N TRP A 8 -21.97 3.21 31.50
CA TRP A 8 -21.37 2.10 30.79
C TRP A 8 -19.85 2.19 30.93
N LEU A 9 -19.27 1.27 31.67
CA LEU A 9 -17.84 0.97 31.68
C LEU A 9 -17.49 0.30 30.34
N LEU A 10 -16.79 1.01 29.45
CA LEU A 10 -16.01 0.36 28.39
C LEU A 10 -14.72 -0.15 29.00
N ALA A 11 -14.59 -1.48 29.08
CA ALA A 11 -13.33 -2.14 29.38
C ALA A 11 -12.37 -1.89 28.22
N ALA A 12 -11.28 -1.15 28.49
CA ALA A 12 -10.13 -1.09 27.61
C ALA A 12 -9.43 -2.45 27.63
N ALA A 13 -9.77 -3.33 26.69
CA ALA A 13 -8.97 -4.49 26.39
C ALA A 13 -7.71 -4.01 25.65
N ALA A 14 -6.62 -3.86 26.39
CA ALA A 14 -5.29 -3.79 25.81
C ALA A 14 -5.02 -5.14 25.11
N GLY A 15 -5.24 -5.20 23.80
CA GLY A 15 -4.88 -6.33 22.97
C GLY A 15 -3.36 -6.46 22.96
N LEU A 16 -2.85 -7.49 23.62
CA LEU A 16 -1.50 -7.99 23.37
C LEU A 16 -1.49 -8.53 21.94
N ALA A 17 -0.66 -7.92 21.08
CA ALA A 17 -0.42 -8.42 19.73
C ALA A 17 0.04 -9.88 19.77
N PRO A 18 -0.39 -10.74 18.82
CA PRO A 18 0.19 -12.07 18.69
C PRO A 18 1.69 -11.94 18.40
N LEU A 19 2.48 -12.81 19.04
CA LEU A 19 3.92 -12.95 18.83
C LEU A 19 4.22 -13.12 17.32
N ALA A 20 5.20 -12.35 16.86
CA ALA A 20 5.60 -12.18 15.47
C ALA A 20 5.82 -13.50 14.70
N ALA A 21 5.34 -13.53 13.45
CA ALA A 21 6.00 -14.28 12.38
C ALA A 21 7.51 -14.00 12.43
N GLY A 22 8.36 -15.02 12.29
CA GLY A 22 9.80 -14.92 12.56
C GLY A 22 10.42 -13.68 11.94
N ALA A 23 11.23 -12.92 12.67
CA ALA A 23 12.01 -11.85 12.06
C ALA A 23 13.26 -12.45 11.41
N ALA A 24 13.61 -12.02 10.20
CA ALA A 24 14.81 -12.42 9.49
C ALA A 24 15.70 -11.21 9.19
N PRO A 25 17.03 -11.36 9.31
CA PRO A 25 17.96 -10.27 9.08
C PRO A 25 18.07 -9.96 7.59
N ALA A 26 18.07 -8.66 7.26
CA ALA A 26 18.24 -8.13 5.92
C ALA A 26 19.26 -6.98 5.87
N HIS A 27 19.90 -6.83 4.72
CA HIS A 27 20.62 -5.64 4.32
C HIS A 27 19.64 -4.60 3.78
N TYR A 28 19.69 -3.39 4.32
CA TYR A 28 18.90 -2.25 3.87
C TYR A 28 19.84 -1.25 3.19
N LEU A 29 19.73 -1.12 1.87
CA LEU A 29 20.56 -0.20 1.08
C LEU A 29 19.67 0.89 0.49
N VAL A 30 20.01 2.15 0.75
CA VAL A 30 19.47 3.29 -0.01
C VAL A 30 20.47 3.62 -1.10
N LEU A 31 20.00 3.65 -2.33
CA LEU A 31 20.78 3.91 -3.53
C LEU A 31 20.14 5.06 -4.30
N GLU A 32 20.92 5.81 -5.06
CA GLU A 32 20.40 6.85 -5.97
C GLU A 32 21.02 6.71 -7.35
N ILE A 33 20.21 6.89 -8.39
CA ILE A 33 20.70 6.97 -9.76
C ILE A 33 21.34 8.34 -9.99
N GLY A 34 22.66 8.34 -10.19
CA GLY A 34 23.43 9.55 -10.49
C GLY A 34 23.25 10.03 -11.92
N GLU A 35 23.84 11.20 -12.22
CA GLU A 35 23.87 11.76 -13.58
C GLU A 35 24.60 10.86 -14.59
N ASP A 36 25.47 9.97 -14.10
CA ASP A 36 26.15 8.94 -14.89
C ASP A 36 25.27 7.72 -15.20
N ALA A 37 24.00 7.76 -14.81
CA ALA A 37 23.02 6.68 -14.93
C ALA A 37 23.43 5.38 -14.21
N LEU A 38 24.29 5.46 -13.19
CA LEU A 38 24.65 4.36 -12.29
C LEU A 38 24.02 4.56 -10.91
N ALA A 39 23.85 3.45 -10.17
CA ALA A 39 23.38 3.49 -8.80
C ALA A 39 24.54 3.71 -7.81
N HIS A 40 24.39 4.71 -6.95
CA HIS A 40 25.38 5.07 -5.92
C HIS A 40 24.79 4.84 -4.52
N PRO A 41 25.50 4.17 -3.60
CA PRO A 41 25.01 3.94 -2.25
C PRO A 41 25.02 5.23 -1.43
N LEU A 42 23.86 5.56 -0.85
CA LEU A 42 23.66 6.72 0.00
C LEU A 42 23.66 6.36 1.49
N TYR A 43 23.11 5.19 1.83
CA TYR A 43 22.97 4.71 3.21
C TYR A 43 22.95 3.18 3.26
N TYR A 44 23.38 2.62 4.41
CA TYR A 44 23.34 1.20 4.69
C TYR A 44 23.03 0.96 6.17
N SER A 45 22.17 -0.02 6.44
CA SER A 45 22.01 -0.62 7.76
C SER A 45 21.72 -2.13 7.66
N ARG A 46 21.93 -2.85 8.77
CA ARG A 46 21.33 -4.17 8.99
C ARG A 46 20.01 -3.99 9.73
N VAL A 47 18.97 -4.66 9.26
CA VAL A 47 17.61 -4.55 9.79
C VAL A 47 17.02 -5.93 10.01
N GLU A 48 16.01 -6.03 10.87
CA GLU A 48 15.19 -7.23 11.04
C GLU A 48 13.86 -7.01 10.34
N ARG A 49 13.41 -8.00 9.54
CA ARG A 49 12.17 -7.91 8.75
C ARG A 49 11.26 -9.08 9.06
N ALA A 50 9.94 -8.90 9.03
CA ALA A 50 9.00 -10.01 9.09
C ALA A 50 9.32 -11.05 8.00
N THR A 51 9.34 -12.34 8.36
CA THR A 51 9.61 -13.43 7.39
C THR A 51 8.53 -13.45 6.33
N GLU A 52 8.92 -13.09 5.11
CA GLU A 52 8.08 -13.13 3.92
C GLU A 52 7.89 -14.59 3.48
N ALA A 53 6.66 -15.11 3.54
CA ALA A 53 6.27 -16.26 2.71
C ALA A 53 6.06 -15.75 1.27
N ASP A 54 6.82 -16.28 0.33
CA ASP A 54 6.69 -16.13 -1.13
C ASP A 54 6.83 -14.72 -1.72
N ARG A 55 8.02 -14.41 -2.25
CA ARG A 55 8.22 -13.26 -3.14
C ARG A 55 7.80 -13.60 -4.57
N ALA A 56 6.70 -13.01 -5.05
CA ALA A 56 6.56 -12.70 -6.46
C ALA A 56 7.12 -11.28 -6.73
N PRO A 57 7.76 -11.03 -7.88
CA PRO A 57 8.20 -9.68 -8.23
C PRO A 57 6.97 -8.76 -8.30
N ALA A 58 7.08 -7.56 -7.71
CA ALA A 58 6.12 -6.50 -7.94
C ALA A 58 6.04 -6.25 -9.46
N VAL A 59 4.88 -6.50 -10.04
CA VAL A 59 4.57 -6.11 -11.42
C VAL A 59 3.29 -5.33 -11.37
N LEU A 60 3.42 -4.01 -11.29
CA LEU A 60 2.44 -3.13 -11.87
C LEU A 60 3.16 -2.07 -12.70
N PRO A 61 2.91 -2.01 -14.02
CA PRO A 61 3.34 -0.88 -14.82
C PRO A 61 2.39 0.28 -14.53
N SER A 62 2.89 1.31 -13.87
CA SER A 62 2.19 2.57 -13.71
C SER A 62 3.07 3.67 -14.31
N ARG A 63 2.55 4.34 -15.36
CA ARG A 63 3.12 5.55 -16.00
C ARG A 63 4.46 5.34 -16.73
N SER A 64 5.10 6.41 -17.21
CA SER A 64 6.50 6.40 -17.63
C SER A 64 7.41 6.12 -16.42
N SER A 65 7.24 4.98 -15.78
CA SER A 65 8.14 4.47 -14.76
C SER A 65 9.20 3.66 -15.48
N ASP A 66 10.45 3.98 -15.16
CA ASP A 66 11.44 2.92 -15.32
C ASP A 66 11.24 1.94 -14.16
N ALA A 67 11.92 0.82 -14.25
CA ALA A 67 12.07 -0.06 -13.11
C ALA A 67 13.53 -0.44 -12.94
N ILE A 68 13.94 -0.60 -11.69
CA ILE A 68 15.18 -1.30 -11.38
C ILE A 68 14.80 -2.73 -11.07
N ALA A 69 15.34 -3.66 -11.85
CA ALA A 69 15.30 -5.05 -11.47
C ALA A 69 16.56 -5.39 -10.67
N TRP A 70 16.47 -6.22 -9.65
CA TRP A 70 17.62 -6.60 -8.84
C TRP A 70 17.52 -8.04 -8.36
N ARG A 71 18.66 -8.64 -8.05
CA ARG A 71 18.74 -9.97 -7.42
C ARG A 71 19.95 -10.07 -6.51
N SER A 72 19.82 -10.88 -5.47
CA SER A 72 20.93 -11.26 -4.59
C SER A 72 21.93 -12.17 -5.32
N ILE A 73 23.22 -12.02 -5.00
CA ILE A 73 24.31 -12.84 -5.54
C ILE A 73 25.04 -13.48 -4.37
N GLY A 74 24.76 -14.75 -4.13
CA GLY A 74 25.30 -15.51 -3.01
C GLY A 74 26.15 -16.71 -3.44
N PRO A 75 26.64 -17.50 -2.47
CA PRO A 75 27.45 -18.69 -2.73
C PRO A 75 26.73 -19.75 -3.58
N ARG A 76 25.39 -19.76 -3.53
CA ARG A 76 24.52 -20.68 -4.28
C ARG A 76 24.16 -20.17 -5.68
N GLY A 77 24.66 -19.01 -6.09
CA GLY A 77 24.34 -18.36 -7.36
C GLY A 77 23.43 -17.14 -7.20
N ALA A 78 22.82 -16.73 -8.30
CA ALA A 78 21.91 -15.58 -8.34
C ALA A 78 20.50 -15.97 -7.88
N GLY A 79 19.91 -15.17 -7.01
CA GLY A 79 18.52 -15.32 -6.55
C GLY A 79 17.48 -14.92 -7.60
N ALA A 80 16.20 -14.95 -7.19
CA ALA A 80 15.09 -14.48 -8.01
C ALA A 80 15.19 -12.97 -8.28
N LEU A 81 14.72 -12.55 -9.46
CA LEU A 81 14.66 -11.15 -9.82
C LEU A 81 13.47 -10.48 -9.11
N SER A 82 13.74 -9.36 -8.46
CA SER A 82 12.77 -8.45 -7.87
C SER A 82 12.78 -7.13 -8.63
N THR A 83 11.69 -6.38 -8.59
CA THR A 83 11.53 -5.13 -9.35
C THR A 83 11.14 -4.01 -8.40
N ILE A 84 11.76 -2.84 -8.58
CA ILE A 84 11.45 -1.62 -7.83
C ILE A 84 10.98 -0.58 -8.85
N PRO A 85 9.73 -0.07 -8.74
CA PRO A 85 9.25 0.98 -9.62
C PRO A 85 10.03 2.26 -9.37
N MET A 86 10.35 2.99 -10.44
CA MET A 86 11.04 4.28 -10.35
C MET A 86 10.35 5.34 -11.21
N PRO A 87 9.46 6.15 -10.62
CA PRO A 87 8.78 7.22 -11.33
C PRO A 87 9.78 8.19 -11.99
N GLN A 88 9.61 8.46 -13.29
CA GLN A 88 10.39 9.49 -14.00
C GLN A 88 9.85 10.91 -13.75
N VAL A 89 8.63 11.03 -13.23
CA VAL A 89 7.92 12.28 -13.00
C VAL A 89 7.50 12.33 -11.53
N LEU A 90 7.73 13.48 -10.90
CA LEU A 90 7.14 13.82 -9.61
C LEU A 90 5.73 14.36 -9.88
N HIS A 91 4.73 13.85 -9.18
CA HIS A 91 3.37 14.30 -9.40
C HIS A 91 3.16 15.64 -8.69
N ALA A 92 2.93 16.68 -9.49
CA ALA A 92 2.69 18.05 -9.04
C ALA A 92 1.25 18.42 -9.38
N GLU A 93 0.33 17.85 -8.62
CA GLU A 93 -1.10 18.02 -8.79
C GLU A 93 -1.69 18.85 -7.67
N PHE A 94 -2.51 19.83 -8.05
CA PHE A 94 -3.05 20.80 -7.12
C PHE A 94 -4.53 21.04 -7.36
N ALA A 95 -5.27 21.23 -6.28
CA ALA A 95 -6.58 21.87 -6.31
C ALA A 95 -6.45 23.24 -6.97
N ARG A 96 -7.20 23.46 -8.05
CA ARG A 96 -7.31 24.76 -8.71
C ARG A 96 -7.82 25.82 -7.74
N ASP A 97 -8.86 25.47 -6.99
CA ASP A 97 -9.40 26.22 -5.87
C ASP A 97 -9.28 25.38 -4.59
N PRO A 98 -8.29 25.63 -3.72
CA PRO A 98 -8.07 24.85 -2.51
C PRO A 98 -9.06 25.15 -1.38
N ASP A 99 -9.90 26.19 -1.53
CA ASP A 99 -10.94 26.55 -0.55
C ASP A 99 -12.32 25.97 -0.93
N ALA A 100 -12.45 25.43 -2.14
CA ALA A 100 -13.68 24.80 -2.61
C ALA A 100 -13.83 23.37 -2.06
N ALA A 101 -15.06 22.99 -1.73
CA ALA A 101 -15.37 21.63 -1.29
C ALA A 101 -15.11 20.56 -2.38
N THR A 102 -15.20 20.96 -3.65
CA THR A 102 -14.81 20.13 -4.81
C THR A 102 -13.99 20.98 -5.76
N SER A 103 -12.87 20.45 -6.24
CA SER A 103 -11.92 21.24 -7.04
C SER A 103 -11.40 20.49 -8.25
N ALA A 104 -11.27 21.18 -9.39
CA ALA A 104 -10.56 20.63 -10.54
C ALA A 104 -9.06 20.51 -10.22
N ILE A 105 -8.39 19.54 -10.83
CA ILE A 105 -6.97 19.31 -10.66
C ILE A 105 -6.20 20.06 -11.75
N ASP A 106 -5.25 20.89 -11.31
CA ASP A 106 -4.20 21.45 -12.15
C ASP A 106 -2.95 20.60 -11.97
N SER A 107 -2.47 19.98 -13.05
CA SER A 107 -1.32 19.08 -13.04
C SER A 107 -0.16 19.69 -13.82
N VAL A 108 1.05 19.55 -13.27
CA VAL A 108 2.29 19.97 -13.92
C VAL A 108 3.27 18.80 -14.02
N ALA A 109 3.79 18.59 -15.23
CA ALA A 109 4.87 17.65 -15.52
C ALA A 109 6.17 18.10 -14.86
N VAL A 110 6.63 17.38 -13.83
CA VAL A 110 7.89 17.70 -13.17
C VAL A 110 8.85 16.51 -13.27
N PRO A 111 10.01 16.64 -13.96
CA PRO A 111 11.00 15.58 -13.99
C PRO A 111 11.45 15.19 -12.58
N ASN A 112 11.38 13.91 -12.24
CA ASN A 112 11.89 13.42 -10.97
C ASN A 112 13.41 13.32 -11.04
N THR A 113 14.11 14.30 -10.45
CA THR A 113 15.57 14.35 -10.43
C THR A 113 16.20 13.62 -9.23
N GLN A 114 15.44 13.34 -8.18
CA GLN A 114 15.89 12.57 -7.01
C GLN A 114 15.40 11.13 -7.10
N ARG A 115 16.19 10.33 -7.83
CA ARG A 115 15.87 8.94 -8.14
C ARG A 115 16.51 7.99 -7.13
N SER A 116 16.20 8.22 -5.85
CA SER A 116 16.58 7.36 -4.73
C SER A 116 15.63 6.16 -4.62
N PHE A 117 16.13 5.00 -4.21
CA PHE A 117 15.34 3.77 -4.05
C PHE A 117 15.98 2.84 -2.99
N VAL A 118 15.23 1.83 -2.54
CA VAL A 118 15.66 0.91 -1.48
C VAL A 118 15.76 -0.53 -1.96
N VAL A 119 16.88 -1.18 -1.65
CA VAL A 119 17.02 -2.65 -1.74
C VAL A 119 17.03 -3.26 -0.35
N ARG A 120 16.09 -4.17 -0.09
CA ARG A 120 15.97 -4.96 1.15
C ARG A 120 16.38 -6.42 0.88
N ALA A 121 17.68 -6.70 0.94
CA ALA A 121 18.26 -7.99 0.57
C ALA A 121 18.44 -8.93 1.78
N PRO A 122 17.89 -10.16 1.80
CA PRO A 122 18.11 -11.10 2.90
C PRO A 122 19.59 -11.42 3.11
N VAL A 123 20.04 -11.51 4.36
CA VAL A 123 21.46 -11.78 4.69
C VAL A 123 21.91 -13.18 4.25
N VAL A 124 20.97 -14.12 4.09
CA VAL A 124 21.25 -15.50 3.68
C VAL A 124 21.51 -15.68 2.18
N ASP A 125 21.19 -14.66 1.36
CA ASP A 125 21.17 -14.78 -0.11
C ASP A 125 22.36 -14.10 -0.82
N GLY A 126 23.25 -13.41 -0.11
CA GLY A 126 24.53 -12.98 -0.67
C GLY A 126 25.16 -11.73 -0.07
N ASP A 127 26.49 -11.64 -0.19
CA ASP A 127 27.28 -10.44 0.17
C ASP A 127 27.33 -9.41 -0.99
N ALA A 128 26.55 -9.63 -2.06
CA ALA A 128 26.44 -8.76 -3.22
C ALA A 128 25.02 -8.78 -3.79
N ILE A 129 24.66 -7.71 -4.50
CA ILE A 129 23.48 -7.66 -5.39
C ILE A 129 23.91 -7.33 -6.81
N GLU A 130 23.08 -7.74 -7.77
CA GLU A 130 23.15 -7.28 -9.14
C GLU A 130 21.91 -6.44 -9.44
N LEU A 131 22.12 -5.25 -9.99
CA LEU A 131 21.09 -4.32 -10.44
C LEU A 131 21.03 -4.35 -11.98
N ILE A 132 19.82 -4.31 -12.53
CA ILE A 132 19.53 -4.04 -13.93
C ILE A 132 18.85 -2.67 -13.95
N LEU A 133 19.59 -1.68 -14.42
CA LEU A 133 19.21 -0.26 -14.39
C LEU A 133 18.23 0.08 -15.53
N PRO A 134 17.53 1.22 -15.46
CA PRO A 134 16.65 1.69 -16.52
C PRO A 134 17.29 1.75 -17.91
N SER A 135 18.59 2.03 -17.97
CA SER A 135 19.39 2.06 -19.21
C SER A 135 19.60 0.67 -19.83
N GLY A 136 19.21 -0.41 -19.16
CA GLY A 136 19.55 -1.79 -19.47
C GLY A 136 20.95 -2.21 -18.99
N ALA A 137 21.73 -1.29 -18.42
CA ALA A 137 23.03 -1.60 -17.86
C ALA A 137 22.91 -2.48 -16.62
N THR A 138 23.82 -3.45 -16.47
CA THR A 138 23.92 -4.28 -15.28
C THR A 138 25.04 -3.76 -14.37
N GLN A 139 24.75 -3.58 -13.08
CA GLN A 139 25.71 -3.11 -12.08
C GLN A 139 25.76 -4.08 -10.89
N ARG A 140 26.94 -4.60 -10.60
CA ARG A 140 27.17 -5.41 -9.38
C ARG A 140 27.55 -4.49 -8.23
N ILE A 141 26.88 -4.65 -7.09
CA ILE A 141 27.14 -3.93 -5.84
C ILE A 141 27.62 -4.93 -4.79
N ASP A 142 28.80 -4.69 -4.22
CA ASP A 142 29.35 -5.48 -3.12
C ASP A 142 28.82 -4.93 -1.78
N ILE A 143 27.90 -5.66 -1.16
CA ILE A 143 27.24 -5.27 0.08
C ILE A 143 28.24 -5.33 1.24
N ALA A 144 29.15 -6.31 1.26
CA ALA A 144 30.15 -6.42 2.33
C ALA A 144 31.10 -5.21 2.32
N ALA A 145 31.52 -4.75 1.14
CA ALA A 145 32.32 -3.54 0.99
C ALA A 145 31.56 -2.27 1.44
N ILE A 146 30.27 -2.16 1.10
CA ILE A 146 29.40 -1.07 1.56
C ILE A 146 29.27 -1.11 3.08
N ALA A 147 28.95 -2.28 3.65
CA ALA A 147 28.77 -2.46 5.09
C ALA A 147 30.04 -2.08 5.88
N ALA A 148 31.22 -2.48 5.39
CA ALA A 148 32.50 -2.13 5.99
C ALA A 148 32.80 -0.61 5.95
N ASN A 149 32.20 0.11 5.01
CA ASN A 149 32.37 1.55 4.84
C ASN A 149 31.09 2.35 5.13
N ALA A 150 30.10 1.76 5.83
CA ALA A 150 28.78 2.35 5.99
C ALA A 150 28.83 3.75 6.62
N ALA A 151 29.70 3.96 7.61
CA ALA A 151 29.90 5.25 8.28
C ALA A 151 30.47 6.36 7.38
N ARG A 152 30.94 6.03 6.16
CA ARG A 152 31.46 6.99 5.17
C ARG A 152 30.46 7.26 4.04
N LEU A 153 29.31 6.60 4.03
CA LEU A 153 28.28 6.85 3.03
C LEU A 153 27.70 8.26 3.21
N PRO A 154 27.23 8.89 2.12
CA PRO A 154 26.78 10.29 2.13
C PRO A 154 25.80 10.65 3.24
N LEU A 155 24.87 9.75 3.59
CA LEU A 155 23.81 10.03 4.55
C LEU A 155 24.06 9.49 5.96
N ALA A 156 25.13 8.71 6.20
CA ALA A 156 25.30 7.95 7.45
C ALA A 156 25.29 8.80 8.74
N GLY A 157 25.74 10.06 8.67
CA GLY A 157 25.73 11.01 9.78
C GLY A 157 24.57 12.02 9.77
N PHE A 158 23.65 11.89 8.81
CA PHE A 158 22.55 12.84 8.59
C PHE A 158 21.17 12.21 8.74
N VAL A 159 21.08 10.88 8.87
CA VAL A 159 19.80 10.20 9.09
C VAL A 159 19.24 10.65 10.44
N PRO A 160 18.02 11.23 10.46
CA PRO A 160 17.45 11.69 11.72
C PRO A 160 17.00 10.51 12.58
N GLU A 161 16.99 10.71 13.90
CA GLU A 161 16.49 9.71 14.84
C GLU A 161 14.96 9.57 14.72
N VAL A 162 14.50 8.33 14.58
CA VAL A 162 13.08 7.99 14.45
C VAL A 162 12.59 7.43 15.78
N ALA A 163 11.58 8.07 16.36
CA ALA A 163 10.89 7.50 17.52
C ALA A 163 10.14 6.22 17.10
N ALA A 164 10.08 5.23 17.99
CA ALA A 164 9.35 3.99 17.71
C ALA A 164 7.90 4.31 17.30
N PRO A 165 7.42 3.75 16.17
CA PRO A 165 6.11 4.11 15.65
C PRO A 165 5.01 3.62 16.59
N ALA A 166 3.96 4.43 16.75
CA ALA A 166 2.74 3.99 17.42
C ALA A 166 1.90 3.14 16.45
N MET A 167 2.36 1.92 16.16
CA MET A 167 1.71 1.04 15.18
C MET A 167 0.27 0.74 15.58
N ARG A 168 -0.65 0.89 14.62
CA ARG A 168 -2.04 0.42 14.72
C ARG A 168 -2.33 -0.53 13.57
N GLY A 169 -2.62 -1.79 13.90
CA GLY A 169 -3.00 -2.82 12.92
C GLY A 169 -2.56 -4.23 13.34
N GLY A 170 -2.26 -5.08 12.36
CA GLY A 170 -1.94 -6.51 12.51
C GLY A 170 -0.55 -6.89 11.98
N ASN A 171 -0.41 -8.16 11.59
CA ASN A 171 0.83 -8.70 11.05
C ASN A 171 1.21 -7.99 9.72
N PRO A 172 2.39 -7.35 9.58
CA PRO A 172 2.83 -6.72 8.33
C PRO A 172 2.92 -7.72 7.16
N GLY A 173 3.12 -9.01 7.45
CA GLY A 173 3.04 -10.06 6.44
C GLY A 173 1.64 -10.30 5.86
N ASN A 174 0.61 -9.60 6.33
CA ASN A 174 -0.78 -9.75 5.86
C ASN A 174 -1.56 -8.41 5.90
N ARG A 175 -0.88 -7.27 5.76
CA ARG A 175 -1.46 -5.93 5.79
C ARG A 175 -0.74 -5.02 4.80
N LEU A 176 -1.39 -3.93 4.41
CA LEU A 176 -0.73 -2.81 3.75
C LEU A 176 -0.06 -1.93 4.81
N ASP A 177 1.25 -1.76 4.77
CA ASP A 177 2.03 -0.98 5.74
C ASP A 177 2.25 0.46 5.26
N ILE A 178 1.50 1.41 5.85
CA ILE A 178 1.64 2.86 5.58
C ILE A 178 2.46 3.53 6.69
N LEU A 179 3.67 3.93 6.35
CA LEU A 179 4.58 4.68 7.21
C LEU A 179 4.38 6.19 7.04
N VAL A 180 4.06 6.89 8.13
CA VAL A 180 3.84 8.34 8.11
C VAL A 180 4.90 9.03 8.94
N PHE A 181 5.80 9.74 8.27
CA PHE A 181 6.81 10.56 8.90
C PHE A 181 6.31 12.00 9.13
N GLY A 182 6.81 12.63 10.20
CA GLY A 182 6.70 14.08 10.39
C GLY A 182 7.96 14.79 9.93
N ASP A 183 7.82 15.94 9.26
CA ASP A 183 8.92 16.91 9.06
C ASP A 183 8.53 18.31 9.53
N GLY A 184 9.50 19.11 9.97
CA GLY A 184 9.23 20.45 10.49
C GLY A 184 8.53 20.48 11.85
N TYR A 185 8.51 19.35 12.58
CA TYR A 185 8.07 19.31 13.98
C TYR A 185 9.29 19.25 14.90
N THR A 186 9.44 20.23 15.78
CA THR A 186 10.49 20.20 16.82
C THR A 186 10.21 19.12 17.84
N ALA A 187 11.21 18.77 18.66
CA ALA A 187 11.04 17.80 19.76
C ALA A 187 9.89 18.14 20.73
N GLY A 188 9.54 19.44 20.88
CA GLY A 188 8.41 19.89 21.69
C GLY A 188 7.04 19.78 21.01
N GLU A 189 7.01 19.45 19.71
CA GLU A 189 5.80 19.39 18.87
C GLU A 189 5.41 17.93 18.53
N GLN A 190 5.94 16.93 19.23
CA GLN A 190 5.58 15.52 19.01
C GLN A 190 4.06 15.29 19.12
N ALA A 191 3.41 15.83 20.14
CA ALA A 191 1.96 15.71 20.31
C ALA A 191 1.17 16.38 19.17
N LEU A 192 1.72 17.44 18.56
CA LEU A 192 1.12 18.09 17.40
C LEU A 192 1.22 17.19 16.16
N PHE A 193 2.39 16.58 15.92
CA PHE A 193 2.56 15.58 14.86
C PHE A 193 1.58 14.40 15.04
N GLU A 194 1.47 13.85 16.25
CA GLU A 194 0.57 12.73 16.53
C GLU A 194 -0.90 13.10 16.24
N ALA A 195 -1.31 14.33 16.58
CA ALA A 195 -2.65 14.83 16.25
C ALA A 195 -2.85 15.00 14.74
N HIS A 196 -1.87 15.55 14.02
CA HIS A 196 -1.94 15.69 12.56
C HIS A 196 -1.96 14.34 11.84
N ALA A 197 -1.14 13.38 12.28
CA ALA A 197 -1.13 12.03 11.73
C ALA A 197 -2.45 11.29 12.00
N GLN A 198 -3.08 11.51 13.15
CA GLN A 198 -4.41 10.99 13.45
C GLN A 198 -5.49 11.64 12.56
N ALA A 199 -5.44 12.96 12.37
CA ALA A 199 -6.38 13.66 11.48
C ALA A 199 -6.25 13.18 10.02
N LEU A 200 -5.02 13.01 9.52
CA LEU A 200 -4.77 12.45 8.20
C LEU A 200 -5.36 11.05 8.05
N ARG A 201 -5.17 10.19 9.07
CA ARG A 201 -5.77 8.85 9.11
C ARG A 201 -7.29 8.91 9.02
N GLU A 202 -7.91 9.76 9.83
CA GLU A 202 -9.37 9.92 9.84
C GLU A 202 -9.90 10.35 8.47
N SER A 203 -9.25 11.30 7.81
CA SER A 203 -9.65 11.72 6.46
C SER A 203 -9.41 10.62 5.40
N MET A 204 -8.24 9.95 5.43
CA MET A 204 -7.94 8.84 4.52
C MET A 204 -8.95 7.70 4.65
N PHE A 205 -9.40 7.37 5.86
CA PHE A 205 -10.35 6.29 6.10
C PHE A 205 -11.82 6.76 6.18
N ASP A 206 -12.14 7.99 5.76
CA ASP A 206 -13.53 8.47 5.60
C ASP A 206 -14.03 8.38 4.15
N ILE A 207 -13.21 7.86 3.23
CA ILE A 207 -13.58 7.65 1.82
C ILE A 207 -13.81 6.16 1.52
N THR A 208 -14.85 5.86 0.72
CA THR A 208 -15.08 4.51 0.20
C THR A 208 -14.06 4.21 -0.92
N PRO A 209 -13.32 3.09 -0.92
CA PRO A 209 -13.50 1.89 -0.08
C PRO A 209 -12.51 1.79 1.10
N TYR A 210 -11.70 2.81 1.35
CA TYR A 210 -10.64 2.75 2.37
C TYR A 210 -11.24 2.52 3.75
N ARG A 211 -12.35 3.20 4.06
CA ARG A 211 -13.12 3.03 5.31
C ARG A 211 -13.51 1.57 5.59
N GLU A 212 -14.01 0.87 4.58
CA GLU A 212 -14.47 -0.52 4.71
C GLU A 212 -13.32 -1.50 4.98
N TYR A 213 -12.11 -1.16 4.51
CA TYR A 213 -10.92 -2.01 4.59
C TYR A 213 -9.83 -1.41 5.51
N GLU A 214 -10.19 -0.54 6.44
CA GLU A 214 -9.23 0.05 7.39
C GLU A 214 -8.46 -1.02 8.19
N SER A 215 -9.11 -2.14 8.51
CA SER A 215 -8.49 -3.28 9.21
C SER A 215 -7.39 -4.00 8.41
N TYR A 216 -7.31 -3.75 7.09
CA TYR A 216 -6.33 -4.33 6.16
C TYR A 216 -5.06 -3.48 6.08
N VAL A 217 -5.01 -2.36 6.81
CA VAL A 217 -3.90 -1.42 6.77
C VAL A 217 -3.25 -1.29 8.15
N ASN A 218 -1.93 -1.32 8.17
CA ASN A 218 -1.12 -0.89 9.29
C ASN A 218 -0.82 0.61 9.14
N TRP A 219 -1.30 1.43 10.08
CA TRP A 219 -0.99 2.85 10.13
C TRP A 219 0.15 3.09 11.13
N MET A 220 1.29 3.57 10.62
CA MET A 220 2.54 3.68 11.39
C MET A 220 3.04 5.13 11.44
N PRO A 221 2.51 5.99 12.32
CA PRO A 221 3.05 7.32 12.53
C PRO A 221 4.40 7.22 13.25
N ALA A 222 5.43 7.79 12.62
CA ALA A 222 6.81 7.78 13.09
C ALA A 222 7.31 9.22 13.26
N PHE A 223 7.47 9.64 14.52
CA PHE A 223 7.91 10.99 14.83
C PHE A 223 9.42 11.15 14.60
N VAL A 224 9.78 12.26 13.96
CA VAL A 224 11.17 12.65 13.68
C VAL A 224 11.34 14.11 14.07
N ALA A 225 12.25 14.38 15.01
CA ALA A 225 12.47 15.73 15.50
C ALA A 225 13.27 16.58 14.50
N SER A 226 12.68 17.68 14.07
CA SER A 226 13.34 18.75 13.32
C SER A 226 13.99 19.78 14.25
N ALA A 227 15.05 20.46 13.78
CA ALA A 227 15.69 21.52 14.54
C ALA A 227 14.81 22.79 14.63
N GLN A 228 13.96 23.02 13.62
CA GLN A 228 13.04 24.16 13.56
C GLN A 228 11.65 23.71 13.12
N SER A 229 10.64 24.46 13.59
CA SER A 229 9.24 24.30 13.19
C SER A 229 9.00 24.93 11.81
N GLY A 230 8.15 24.32 10.98
CA GLY A 230 7.84 24.78 9.62
C GLY A 230 8.70 24.13 8.53
N SER A 231 8.53 24.58 7.29
CA SER A 231 9.34 24.18 6.14
C SER A 231 10.10 25.36 5.50
N THR A 232 10.98 25.11 4.53
CA THR A 232 11.68 26.20 3.82
C THR A 232 10.81 26.82 2.72
N HIS A 233 10.69 28.14 2.74
CA HIS A 233 10.00 28.96 1.72
C HIS A 233 11.00 29.91 1.05
N PRO A 234 11.47 29.59 -0.18
CA PRO A 234 12.36 30.49 -0.92
C PRO A 234 11.69 31.86 -1.19
N PRO A 235 12.44 32.98 -1.19
CA PRO A 235 11.88 34.29 -1.50
C PRO A 235 11.43 34.36 -2.96
N TYR A 236 10.38 35.12 -3.24
CA TYR A 236 9.98 35.41 -4.62
C TYR A 236 11.05 36.24 -5.34
N GLN A 237 11.46 35.78 -6.51
CA GLN A 237 12.33 36.51 -7.42
C GLN A 237 11.96 36.18 -8.87
N ALA A 238 11.47 37.19 -9.59
CA ALA A 238 11.12 37.04 -11.01
C ALA A 238 12.30 36.52 -11.83
N GLY A 239 12.04 35.49 -12.67
CA GLY A 239 13.06 34.87 -13.53
C GLY A 239 14.09 33.99 -12.81
N CYS A 240 13.88 33.65 -11.53
CA CYS A 240 14.71 32.68 -10.83
C CYS A 240 14.67 31.28 -11.50
N THR A 241 15.82 30.62 -11.55
CA THR A 241 15.97 29.24 -12.07
C THR A 241 16.68 28.30 -11.07
N THR A 242 16.92 28.76 -9.84
CA THR A 242 17.66 28.01 -8.82
C THR A 242 16.76 27.71 -7.62
N ASN A 243 17.13 26.74 -6.79
CA ASN A 243 16.35 26.40 -5.59
C ASN A 243 16.44 27.46 -4.46
N ALA A 244 17.26 28.50 -4.61
CA ALA A 244 17.43 29.56 -3.61
C ALA A 244 16.33 30.64 -3.67
N CYS A 245 15.48 30.63 -4.70
CA CYS A 245 14.38 31.56 -4.89
C CYS A 245 13.21 30.90 -5.64
N CYS A 246 12.08 31.60 -5.70
CA CYS A 246 10.87 31.17 -6.38
C CYS A 246 10.44 32.17 -7.45
N SER A 247 10.31 31.75 -8.71
CA SER A 247 9.84 32.62 -9.81
C SER A 247 8.33 32.59 -10.02
N ASP A 248 7.62 31.67 -9.38
CA ASP A 248 6.16 31.60 -9.40
C ASP A 248 5.57 32.83 -8.72
N THR A 249 4.71 33.56 -9.42
CA THR A 249 4.03 34.74 -8.89
C THR A 249 3.15 34.45 -7.67
N ALA A 250 2.67 33.20 -7.50
CA ALA A 250 1.91 32.80 -6.32
C ALA A 250 2.72 32.93 -5.01
N ALA A 251 4.05 32.82 -5.09
CA ALA A 251 4.93 33.00 -3.93
C ALA A 251 4.99 34.46 -3.42
N GLN A 252 4.51 35.45 -4.19
CA GLN A 252 4.44 36.84 -3.72
C GLN A 252 3.48 37.03 -2.55
N THR A 253 2.44 36.20 -2.48
CA THR A 253 1.41 36.25 -1.43
C THR A 253 1.68 35.28 -0.29
N ASP A 254 2.77 34.52 -0.35
CA ASP A 254 3.17 33.61 0.70
C ASP A 254 3.73 34.38 1.91
N PRO A 255 3.08 34.34 3.08
CA PRO A 255 3.53 35.05 4.27
C PRO A 255 4.84 34.50 4.84
N LEU A 256 5.25 33.30 4.43
CA LEU A 256 6.48 32.64 4.86
C LEU A 256 7.62 32.82 3.86
N ALA A 257 7.40 33.47 2.70
CA ALA A 257 8.43 33.67 1.68
C ALA A 257 9.72 34.29 2.24
N GLY A 258 10.85 33.68 1.89
CA GLY A 258 12.18 34.07 2.37
C GLY A 258 12.63 33.41 3.67
N GLN A 259 11.79 32.58 4.30
CA GLN A 259 12.14 31.86 5.52
C GLN A 259 12.78 30.51 5.20
N ALA A 260 14.05 30.35 5.58
CA ALA A 260 14.72 29.04 5.55
C ALA A 260 14.53 28.31 6.89
N ARG A 261 14.26 27.01 6.83
CA ARG A 261 14.10 26.14 8.01
C ARG A 261 15.03 24.94 7.90
N THR A 262 15.67 24.61 9.03
CA THR A 262 16.46 23.40 9.20
C THR A 262 15.55 22.30 9.74
N THR A 263 15.02 21.48 8.85
CA THR A 263 14.13 20.37 9.18
C THR A 263 14.84 19.02 9.01
N ALA A 264 14.25 17.95 9.54
CA ALA A 264 14.84 16.60 9.52
C ALA A 264 14.97 16.05 8.09
N PHE A 265 13.97 16.28 7.24
CA PHE A 265 13.94 15.83 5.85
C PHE A 265 14.14 16.96 4.83
N GLN A 266 14.57 18.14 5.29
CA GLN A 266 14.89 19.29 4.44
C GLN A 266 13.73 19.71 3.52
N SER A 267 12.49 19.65 4.03
CA SER A 267 11.31 20.01 3.27
C SER A 267 11.33 21.47 2.82
N ARG A 268 10.86 21.69 1.59
CA ARG A 268 10.79 23.03 1.00
C ARG A 268 9.68 23.15 -0.03
N PHE A 269 9.11 24.34 -0.10
CA PHE A 269 8.25 24.79 -1.19
C PHE A 269 9.05 25.23 -2.41
N CYS A 270 8.32 25.53 -3.49
CA CYS A 270 8.86 26.02 -4.74
C CYS A 270 9.91 25.11 -5.38
N ALA A 271 9.70 23.80 -5.32
CA ALA A 271 10.44 22.90 -6.19
C ALA A 271 10.08 23.19 -7.65
N PHE A 272 11.09 23.12 -8.54
CA PHE A 272 10.93 23.40 -9.98
C PHE A 272 10.24 24.72 -10.32
N GLN A 273 10.38 25.72 -9.45
CA GLN A 273 9.75 27.03 -9.60
C GLN A 273 8.21 26.99 -9.63
N ILE A 274 7.59 26.01 -8.97
CA ILE A 274 6.15 25.89 -8.77
C ILE A 274 5.87 26.10 -7.29
N HIS A 275 5.27 27.22 -6.90
CA HIS A 275 5.18 27.66 -5.49
C HIS A 275 4.68 26.54 -4.56
N ARG A 276 3.56 25.93 -4.91
CA ARG A 276 2.87 24.89 -4.12
C ARG A 276 3.55 23.51 -4.14
N LEU A 277 4.59 23.32 -4.95
CA LEU A 277 5.29 22.04 -5.03
C LEU A 277 6.21 21.90 -3.81
N LEU A 278 5.68 21.20 -2.80
CA LEU A 278 6.35 20.87 -1.55
C LEU A 278 7.00 19.49 -1.68
N VAL A 279 8.30 19.43 -1.43
CA VAL A 279 9.11 18.21 -1.51
C VAL A 279 9.93 18.00 -0.24
N ALA A 280 10.34 16.76 0.01
CA ALA A 280 11.31 16.38 1.03
C ALA A 280 12.53 15.73 0.36
N ASN A 281 13.61 15.50 1.12
CA ASN A 281 14.77 14.77 0.65
C ASN A 281 14.50 13.25 0.71
N ASN A 282 14.24 12.63 -0.44
CA ASN A 282 13.88 11.21 -0.54
C ASN A 282 14.95 10.30 0.07
N GLY A 283 16.23 10.58 -0.13
CA GLY A 283 17.32 9.78 0.43
C GLY A 283 17.31 9.77 1.96
N LEU A 284 17.07 10.92 2.61
CA LEU A 284 16.95 11.00 4.06
C LEU A 284 15.70 10.27 4.59
N VAL A 285 14.56 10.41 3.90
CA VAL A 285 13.32 9.72 4.26
C VAL A 285 13.50 8.21 4.18
N LEU A 286 14.02 7.68 3.07
CA LEU A 286 14.27 6.25 2.88
C LEU A 286 15.32 5.71 3.86
N ALA A 287 16.36 6.50 4.18
CA ALA A 287 17.36 6.10 5.17
C ALA A 287 16.76 6.04 6.59
N ALA A 288 15.90 6.99 6.96
CA ALA A 288 15.17 6.97 8.23
C ALA A 288 14.22 5.76 8.31
N ALA A 289 13.58 5.41 7.18
CA ALA A 289 12.67 4.27 7.08
C ALA A 289 13.35 2.90 7.33
N ALA A 290 14.69 2.83 7.40
CA ALA A 290 15.40 1.62 7.79
C ALA A 290 15.11 1.16 9.23
N SER A 291 14.68 2.06 10.13
CA SER A 291 14.28 1.69 11.50
C SER A 291 12.92 0.98 11.57
N ILE A 292 12.13 1.06 10.49
CA ILE A 292 10.81 0.45 10.34
C ILE A 292 10.76 -0.22 8.95
N PRO A 293 11.57 -1.26 8.69
CA PRO A 293 11.91 -1.71 7.34
C PRO A 293 10.77 -2.42 6.58
N ASP A 294 9.65 -2.69 7.25
CA ASP A 294 8.45 -3.33 6.70
C ASP A 294 7.38 -2.27 6.42
N TRP A 295 7.68 -1.39 5.46
CA TRP A 295 6.74 -0.44 4.88
C TRP A 295 6.50 -0.75 3.40
N ASP A 296 5.31 -0.41 2.91
CA ASP A 296 4.94 -0.46 1.49
C ASP A 296 4.76 0.94 0.91
N VAL A 297 4.17 1.85 1.69
CA VAL A 297 3.95 3.25 1.29
C VAL A 297 4.51 4.20 2.35
N ILE A 298 5.18 5.27 1.91
CA ILE A 298 5.68 6.33 2.79
C ILE A 298 4.96 7.64 2.49
N LEU A 299 4.45 8.27 3.55
CA LEU A 299 3.93 9.63 3.53
C LEU A 299 4.78 10.52 4.45
N VAL A 300 5.01 11.77 4.04
CA VAL A 300 5.68 12.79 4.84
C VAL A 300 4.68 13.93 5.09
N SER A 301 4.24 14.02 6.34
CA SER A 301 3.41 15.10 6.86
C SER A 301 4.33 16.24 7.29
N VAL A 302 4.32 17.37 6.59
CA VAL A 302 5.15 18.55 6.86
C VAL A 302 4.36 19.54 7.70
N ASN A 303 4.92 20.00 8.82
CA ASN A 303 4.29 20.97 9.73
C ASN A 303 4.22 22.38 9.11
N ASP A 304 3.42 22.55 8.07
CA ASP A 304 3.30 23.81 7.35
C ASP A 304 1.83 24.08 6.98
N PRO A 305 1.27 25.27 7.26
CA PRO A 305 -0.11 25.57 6.93
C PRO A 305 -0.31 25.99 5.47
N ILE A 306 0.75 26.32 4.73
CA ILE A 306 0.64 26.76 3.34
C ILE A 306 0.27 25.58 2.46
N TYR A 307 -0.72 25.76 1.58
CA TYR A 307 -1.16 24.69 0.70
C TYR A 307 -0.04 24.25 -0.26
N GLY A 308 0.37 23.00 -0.12
CA GLY A 308 1.25 22.33 -1.07
C GLY A 308 1.46 20.86 -0.74
N GLY A 309 2.04 20.17 -1.72
CA GLY A 309 2.34 18.75 -1.65
C GLY A 309 2.99 18.25 -2.94
N SER A 310 3.28 16.96 -2.96
CA SER A 310 3.68 16.19 -4.14
C SER A 310 3.33 14.72 -3.96
N GLY A 311 3.03 14.04 -5.08
CA GLY A 311 2.91 12.60 -5.15
C GLY A 311 4.11 11.95 -5.83
N GLY A 312 4.17 10.62 -5.77
CA GLY A 312 5.27 9.82 -6.31
C GLY A 312 5.59 8.63 -5.40
N GLU A 313 6.85 8.18 -5.40
CA GLU A 313 7.31 7.10 -4.51
C GLU A 313 7.12 7.45 -3.02
N ILE A 314 7.22 8.72 -2.68
CA ILE A 314 6.96 9.26 -1.35
C ILE A 314 5.94 10.38 -1.50
N GLY A 315 4.79 10.25 -0.84
CA GLY A 315 3.80 11.32 -0.78
C GLY A 315 4.25 12.39 0.21
N VAL A 316 4.30 13.65 -0.17
CA VAL A 316 4.65 14.77 0.72
C VAL A 316 3.48 15.73 0.78
N MET A 317 3.07 16.13 1.98
CA MET A 317 1.94 17.04 2.16
C MET A 317 2.16 18.07 3.27
N SER A 318 1.58 19.25 3.08
CA SER A 318 1.39 20.27 4.12
C SER A 318 0.18 19.93 5.02
N GLN A 319 -0.06 20.70 6.08
CA GLN A 319 -1.24 20.56 6.96
C GLN A 319 -2.50 21.25 6.44
N HIS A 320 -2.48 21.69 5.18
CA HIS A 320 -3.64 22.32 4.56
C HIS A 320 -4.70 21.26 4.18
N GLY A 321 -5.99 21.55 4.38
CA GLY A 321 -7.08 20.58 4.11
C GLY A 321 -7.07 20.03 2.67
N ALA A 322 -6.90 20.90 1.68
CA ALA A 322 -6.77 20.48 0.27
C ALA A 322 -5.54 19.61 -0.02
N ALA A 323 -4.52 19.58 0.84
CA ALA A 323 -3.37 18.70 0.64
C ALA A 323 -3.68 17.24 1.03
N VAL A 324 -4.66 17.03 1.91
CA VAL A 324 -5.18 15.69 2.24
C VAL A 324 -5.86 15.08 1.02
N GLU A 325 -6.74 15.81 0.35
CA GLU A 325 -7.43 15.33 -0.87
C GLU A 325 -6.44 14.97 -1.98
N VAL A 326 -5.43 15.82 -2.21
CA VAL A 326 -4.34 15.49 -3.14
C VAL A 326 -3.63 14.21 -2.70
N THR A 327 -3.36 14.03 -1.41
CA THR A 327 -2.71 12.80 -0.91
C THR A 327 -3.56 11.56 -1.18
N ILE A 328 -4.88 11.64 -1.03
CA ILE A 328 -5.82 10.55 -1.33
C ILE A 328 -5.79 10.22 -2.84
N HIS A 329 -5.82 11.24 -3.68
CA HIS A 329 -5.68 11.10 -5.14
C HIS A 329 -4.37 10.41 -5.52
N GLU A 330 -3.25 10.88 -4.99
CA GLU A 330 -1.91 10.38 -5.28
C GLU A 330 -1.70 8.95 -4.75
N PHE A 331 -2.32 8.61 -3.62
CA PHE A 331 -2.36 7.24 -3.12
C PHE A 331 -3.13 6.31 -4.07
N GLY A 332 -4.16 6.82 -4.77
CA GLY A 332 -4.83 6.11 -5.86
C GLY A 332 -3.89 5.70 -6.99
N HIS A 333 -2.92 6.56 -7.33
CA HIS A 333 -1.86 6.21 -8.28
C HIS A 333 -0.82 5.26 -7.70
N THR A 334 -0.31 5.60 -6.52
CA THR A 334 0.87 4.96 -5.92
C THR A 334 0.58 3.53 -5.48
N PHE A 335 -0.57 3.32 -4.83
CA PHE A 335 -0.98 2.02 -4.36
C PHE A 335 -1.87 1.33 -5.39
N THR A 336 -3.01 1.93 -5.77
CA THR A 336 -4.01 1.22 -6.58
C THR A 336 -3.65 1.13 -8.08
N GLY A 337 -2.69 1.92 -8.56
CA GLY A 337 -2.29 1.93 -9.97
C GLY A 337 -3.37 2.53 -10.90
N LEU A 338 -4.19 3.45 -10.38
CA LEU A 338 -5.22 4.14 -11.17
C LEU A 338 -4.58 5.19 -12.09
N ALA A 339 -5.23 5.48 -13.21
CA ALA A 339 -4.88 6.63 -14.06
C ALA A 339 -5.69 7.87 -13.68
N ASP A 340 -5.19 9.02 -14.13
CA ASP A 340 -5.97 10.25 -14.14
C ASP A 340 -7.18 10.16 -15.06
N GLU A 341 -8.33 10.58 -14.56
CA GLU A 341 -9.60 10.63 -15.26
C GLU A 341 -9.90 12.03 -15.83
N TYR A 342 -9.07 13.04 -15.53
CA TYR A 342 -9.18 14.35 -16.17
C TYR A 342 -8.53 14.38 -17.57
N ASP A 343 -8.98 15.33 -18.38
CA ASP A 343 -8.68 15.44 -19.80
C ASP A 343 -7.79 16.64 -20.16
N SER A 344 -7.25 17.34 -19.14
CA SER A 344 -6.25 18.39 -19.29
C SER A 344 -5.03 17.86 -20.08
N PRO A 345 -4.72 18.42 -21.26
CA PRO A 345 -3.67 17.87 -22.12
C PRO A 345 -2.28 17.84 -21.47
N TYR A 346 -1.63 16.67 -21.58
CA TYR A 346 -0.23 16.45 -21.19
C TYR A 346 0.56 15.99 -22.42
N PRO A 347 1.22 16.91 -23.16
CA PRO A 347 1.96 16.55 -24.35
C PRO A 347 3.08 15.54 -24.05
N GLY A 348 3.12 14.45 -24.83
CA GLY A 348 4.13 13.40 -24.68
C GLY A 348 3.84 12.38 -23.58
N TYR A 349 2.66 12.41 -22.95
CA TYR A 349 2.27 11.37 -22.00
C TYR A 349 2.25 9.99 -22.68
N PRO A 350 2.80 8.93 -22.05
CA PRO A 350 2.89 7.60 -22.66
C PRO A 350 1.53 7.07 -23.10
N THR A 351 1.43 6.46 -24.27
CA THR A 351 0.18 5.87 -24.77
C THR A 351 -0.11 4.52 -24.10
N CYS A 352 -1.39 4.24 -23.85
CA CYS A 352 -1.89 2.90 -23.54
C CYS A 352 -2.94 2.49 -24.59
N SER A 353 -3.24 1.19 -24.71
CA SER A 353 -4.30 0.72 -25.61
C SER A 353 -4.91 -0.60 -25.14
N ASP A 354 -6.25 -0.64 -25.10
CA ASP A 354 -7.05 -1.85 -24.89
C ASP A 354 -7.63 -2.40 -26.22
N THR A 355 -7.34 -1.76 -27.36
CA THR A 355 -7.77 -2.18 -28.71
C THR A 355 -6.62 -2.68 -29.59
N GLY A 356 -5.36 -2.55 -29.14
CA GLY A 356 -4.15 -3.04 -29.81
C GLY A 356 -3.05 -2.00 -29.90
N GLY A 357 -1.78 -2.46 -29.88
CA GLY A 357 -0.58 -1.62 -29.97
C GLY A 357 -0.29 -0.80 -28.71
N GLY A 358 0.57 -1.32 -27.83
CA GLY A 358 1.01 -0.65 -26.59
C GLY A 358 0.72 -1.45 -25.33
N PRO A 359 1.10 -0.93 -24.14
CA PRO A 359 0.70 -1.50 -22.85
C PRO A 359 -0.82 -1.34 -22.64
N ALA A 360 -1.40 -2.27 -21.89
CA ALA A 360 -2.81 -2.18 -21.48
C ALA A 360 -3.05 -0.89 -20.67
N CYS A 361 -4.24 -0.30 -20.82
CA CYS A 361 -4.61 0.86 -20.02
C CYS A 361 -4.91 0.48 -18.57
N GLU A 362 -4.71 1.42 -17.67
CA GLU A 362 -5.04 1.33 -16.24
C GLU A 362 -6.53 1.02 -16.04
N ALA A 363 -6.91 0.45 -14.89
CA ALA A 363 -8.23 -0.15 -14.68
C ALA A 363 -9.40 0.82 -14.95
N ASN A 364 -9.22 2.11 -14.65
CA ASN A 364 -10.24 3.16 -14.73
C ASN A 364 -10.21 3.99 -16.02
N VAL A 365 -9.46 3.61 -17.04
CA VAL A 365 -9.44 4.29 -18.34
C VAL A 365 -9.34 3.32 -19.50
N THR A 366 -9.86 3.67 -20.68
CA THR A 366 -9.79 2.81 -21.87
C THR A 366 -9.89 3.60 -23.17
N ASN A 367 -9.30 3.09 -24.25
CA ASN A 367 -9.59 3.53 -25.62
C ASN A 367 -10.60 2.61 -26.35
N GLN A 368 -11.16 1.60 -25.65
CA GLN A 368 -12.16 0.70 -26.19
C GLN A 368 -13.54 1.39 -26.24
N THR A 369 -14.17 1.38 -27.41
CA THR A 369 -15.50 1.97 -27.63
C THR A 369 -16.61 0.94 -27.77
N LEU A 370 -16.26 -0.33 -28.03
CA LEU A 370 -17.23 -1.42 -28.06
C LEU A 370 -17.65 -1.75 -26.62
N ALA A 371 -18.88 -1.38 -26.25
CA ALA A 371 -19.44 -1.58 -24.91
C ALA A 371 -19.21 -3.01 -24.34
N ALA A 372 -19.35 -4.04 -25.17
CA ALA A 372 -19.15 -5.44 -24.76
C ALA A 372 -17.68 -5.80 -24.42
N ALA A 373 -16.71 -4.99 -24.87
CA ALA A 373 -15.29 -5.19 -24.66
C ALA A 373 -14.70 -4.20 -23.62
N VAL A 374 -15.48 -3.25 -23.10
CA VAL A 374 -15.03 -2.33 -22.04
C VAL A 374 -14.76 -3.11 -20.75
N LYS A 375 -13.63 -2.82 -20.09
CA LYS A 375 -13.15 -3.55 -18.90
C LYS A 375 -14.15 -3.55 -17.75
N TRP A 376 -14.91 -2.46 -17.58
CA TRP A 376 -15.93 -2.30 -16.54
C TRP A 376 -17.37 -2.41 -17.05
N ARG A 377 -17.61 -3.08 -18.18
CA ARG A 377 -18.94 -3.18 -18.79
C ARG A 377 -20.02 -3.71 -17.83
N ASP A 378 -19.65 -4.63 -16.94
CA ASP A 378 -20.58 -5.26 -15.99
C ASP A 378 -20.99 -4.29 -14.86
N LEU A 379 -20.27 -3.18 -14.71
CA LEU A 379 -20.60 -2.07 -13.81
C LEU A 379 -21.44 -0.98 -14.50
N PHE A 380 -21.76 -1.08 -15.79
CA PHE A 380 -22.58 -0.06 -16.46
C PHE A 380 -23.94 0.09 -15.77
N SER A 381 -24.31 1.33 -15.52
CA SER A 381 -25.63 1.64 -14.95
C SER A 381 -26.73 1.20 -15.93
N PRO A 382 -27.80 0.53 -15.45
CA PRO A 382 -28.86 0.05 -16.32
C PRO A 382 -29.45 1.16 -17.20
N GLY A 383 -29.46 0.94 -18.52
CA GLY A 383 -30.02 1.88 -19.50
C GLY A 383 -29.12 3.08 -19.84
N ILE A 384 -27.89 3.13 -19.35
CA ILE A 384 -26.95 4.22 -19.69
C ILE A 384 -26.59 4.19 -21.19
N SER A 385 -26.49 5.37 -21.80
CA SER A 385 -26.04 5.51 -23.19
C SER A 385 -24.53 5.28 -23.31
N ILE A 386 -24.07 4.67 -24.40
CA ILE A 386 -22.64 4.42 -24.69
C ILE A 386 -22.32 4.93 -26.11
N PRO A 387 -21.39 5.90 -26.28
CA PRO A 387 -20.71 6.67 -25.24
C PRO A 387 -21.70 7.47 -24.36
N THR A 388 -21.29 7.74 -23.13
CA THR A 388 -22.15 8.38 -22.12
C THR A 388 -21.99 9.91 -22.18
N PRO A 389 -23.09 10.68 -22.32
CA PRO A 389 -23.03 12.14 -22.31
C PRO A 389 -22.46 12.69 -20.99
N PRO A 390 -21.66 13.77 -21.02
CA PRO A 390 -21.19 14.43 -19.80
C PRO A 390 -22.34 14.82 -18.86
N GLY A 391 -22.10 14.74 -17.56
CA GLY A 391 -23.10 15.03 -16.52
C GLY A 391 -24.14 13.93 -16.27
N THR A 392 -24.12 12.83 -17.03
CA THR A 392 -24.98 11.67 -16.74
C THR A 392 -24.54 11.00 -15.43
N PRO A 393 -25.44 10.73 -14.48
CA PRO A 393 -25.09 10.00 -13.25
C PRO A 393 -24.91 8.51 -13.53
N GLY A 394 -24.06 7.87 -12.73
CA GLY A 394 -23.78 6.43 -12.82
C GLY A 394 -22.48 6.10 -13.53
N THR A 395 -22.25 4.81 -13.71
CA THR A 395 -21.06 4.25 -14.37
C THR A 395 -21.36 4.00 -15.84
N GLY A 396 -20.55 4.57 -16.72
CA GLY A 396 -20.73 4.56 -18.18
C GLY A 396 -19.39 4.60 -18.91
N LEU A 397 -19.39 5.16 -20.12
CA LEU A 397 -18.20 5.35 -20.95
C LEU A 397 -18.12 6.83 -21.37
N PHE A 398 -17.58 7.66 -20.49
CA PHE A 398 -17.48 9.11 -20.68
C PHE A 398 -16.21 9.46 -21.44
N GLU A 399 -16.31 10.19 -22.54
CA GLU A 399 -15.14 10.64 -23.30
C GLU A 399 -14.37 11.73 -22.53
N GLY A 400 -13.05 11.70 -22.66
CA GLY A 400 -12.12 12.56 -21.94
C GLY A 400 -11.51 11.83 -20.75
N ALA A 401 -10.25 11.44 -20.83
CA ALA A 401 -9.53 10.80 -19.71
C ALA A 401 -8.04 10.77 -20.01
N ARG A 402 -7.24 10.55 -18.98
CA ARG A 402 -5.80 10.26 -19.13
C ARG A 402 -5.09 11.31 -19.97
N TYR A 403 -5.42 12.58 -19.74
CA TYR A 403 -4.88 13.76 -20.46
C TYR A 403 -5.27 13.87 -21.95
N PHE A 404 -6.25 13.08 -22.41
CA PHE A 404 -6.79 13.18 -23.77
C PHE A 404 -8.25 13.63 -23.71
N THR A 405 -8.57 14.69 -24.45
CA THR A 405 -9.95 15.20 -24.58
C THR A 405 -10.84 14.32 -25.46
N THR A 406 -10.25 13.47 -26.31
CA THR A 406 -10.96 12.54 -27.19
C THR A 406 -10.23 11.20 -27.29
N GLY A 407 -10.98 10.14 -27.63
CA GLY A 407 -10.40 8.80 -27.87
C GLY A 407 -9.96 8.02 -26.63
N MET A 408 -9.99 8.63 -25.45
CA MET A 408 -9.88 7.97 -24.14
C MET A 408 -11.15 8.20 -23.34
N TYR A 409 -11.53 7.18 -22.57
CA TYR A 409 -12.78 7.14 -21.82
C TYR A 409 -12.56 6.76 -20.36
N ARG A 410 -13.38 7.34 -19.48
CA ARG A 410 -13.43 7.08 -18.04
C ARG A 410 -14.79 6.50 -17.63
N PRO A 411 -14.89 5.85 -16.46
CA PRO A 411 -16.11 5.18 -16.01
C PRO A 411 -17.17 6.12 -15.45
N ALA A 412 -16.81 7.30 -14.94
CA ALA A 412 -17.75 8.17 -14.24
C ALA A 412 -17.56 9.65 -14.55
N ASN A 413 -18.62 10.43 -14.36
CA ASN A 413 -18.53 11.89 -14.46
C ASN A 413 -17.79 12.51 -13.26
N GLN A 414 -17.90 11.90 -12.08
CA GLN A 414 -17.23 12.31 -10.84
C GLN A 414 -16.43 11.13 -10.29
N CYS A 415 -15.18 11.40 -9.93
CA CYS A 415 -14.23 10.47 -9.33
C CYS A 415 -13.12 11.30 -8.70
N GLU A 416 -12.57 10.84 -7.58
CA GLU A 416 -11.40 11.47 -6.96
C GLU A 416 -10.21 11.52 -7.94
N MET A 417 -10.10 10.55 -8.85
CA MET A 417 -9.10 10.54 -9.94
C MET A 417 -9.34 11.61 -11.03
N ARG A 418 -10.41 12.39 -10.94
CA ARG A 418 -10.77 13.43 -11.91
C ARG A 418 -10.79 14.82 -11.29
N GLN A 419 -11.26 14.92 -10.05
CA GLN A 419 -11.46 16.14 -9.30
C GLN A 419 -11.43 15.80 -7.81
N LEU A 420 -10.94 16.71 -6.98
CA LEU A 420 -10.77 16.50 -5.55
C LEU A 420 -12.07 16.73 -4.77
N GLY A 421 -12.16 16.13 -3.59
CA GLY A 421 -13.28 16.31 -2.66
C GLY A 421 -14.52 15.50 -3.03
N VAL A 422 -14.36 14.41 -3.78
CA VAL A 422 -15.45 13.48 -4.13
C VAL A 422 -15.03 12.04 -3.87
N GLU A 423 -15.98 11.11 -3.81
CA GLU A 423 -15.59 9.70 -3.68
C GLU A 423 -14.98 9.16 -4.99
N PHE A 424 -14.11 8.15 -4.88
CA PHE A 424 -13.70 7.30 -6.01
C PHE A 424 -14.92 6.76 -6.76
N CYS A 425 -14.83 6.57 -8.08
CA CYS A 425 -15.89 5.92 -8.85
C CYS A 425 -15.96 4.41 -8.55
N ALA A 426 -17.05 3.74 -8.95
CA ALA A 426 -17.23 2.30 -8.68
C ALA A 426 -16.09 1.41 -9.20
N VAL A 427 -15.49 1.78 -10.34
CA VAL A 427 -14.34 1.05 -10.92
C VAL A 427 -13.09 1.23 -10.07
N CYS A 428 -12.80 2.46 -9.63
CA CYS A 428 -11.65 2.74 -8.75
C CYS A 428 -11.79 2.05 -7.38
N ARG A 429 -12.99 2.07 -6.79
CA ARG A 429 -13.27 1.36 -5.52
C ARG A 429 -13.03 -0.15 -5.67
N GLN A 430 -13.55 -0.74 -6.74
CA GLN A 430 -13.38 -2.16 -7.00
C GLN A 430 -11.90 -2.52 -7.18
N GLU A 431 -11.14 -1.70 -7.91
CA GLU A 431 -9.73 -2.00 -8.16
C GLU A 431 -8.89 -1.96 -6.88
N TYR A 432 -9.13 -1.02 -5.97
CA TYR A 432 -8.43 -1.00 -4.67
C TYR A 432 -8.61 -2.33 -3.91
N ILE A 433 -9.86 -2.81 -3.81
CA ILE A 433 -10.15 -4.07 -3.10
C ILE A 433 -9.49 -5.24 -3.82
N LYS A 434 -9.66 -5.34 -5.14
CA LYS A 434 -8.99 -6.38 -5.94
C LYS A 434 -7.48 -6.33 -5.77
N HIS A 435 -6.89 -5.14 -5.67
CA HIS A 435 -5.47 -4.96 -5.52
C HIS A 435 -4.94 -5.44 -4.16
N LEU A 436 -5.66 -5.18 -3.07
CA LEU A 436 -5.36 -5.74 -1.74
C LEU A 436 -5.25 -7.27 -1.79
N TYR A 437 -6.24 -7.96 -2.38
CA TYR A 437 -6.27 -9.43 -2.47
C TYR A 437 -5.34 -10.00 -3.55
N ARG A 438 -5.07 -9.26 -4.64
CA ARG A 438 -4.17 -9.72 -5.72
C ARG A 438 -2.71 -9.69 -5.31
N GLY A 439 -2.33 -8.74 -4.45
CA GLY A 439 -0.93 -8.49 -4.13
C GLY A 439 -0.14 -7.86 -5.28
N GLY A 440 1.16 -8.13 -5.29
CA GLY A 440 2.10 -7.60 -6.28
C GLY A 440 2.53 -6.15 -6.06
N TRP A 441 2.19 -5.57 -4.91
CA TRP A 441 2.52 -4.18 -4.52
C TRP A 441 3.57 -4.06 -3.42
N GLY A 442 3.88 -5.17 -2.74
CA GLY A 442 4.76 -5.14 -1.57
C GLY A 442 4.67 -6.46 -0.81
N ALA A 443 4.66 -6.38 0.52
CA ALA A 443 4.36 -7.52 1.38
C ALA A 443 2.91 -7.43 1.88
N PRO A 444 2.12 -8.53 1.83
CA PRO A 444 2.41 -9.82 1.20
C PRO A 444 2.40 -9.74 -0.34
N ALA A 445 3.36 -10.40 -0.98
CA ALA A 445 3.44 -10.39 -2.45
C ALA A 445 2.24 -11.11 -3.10
N GLY A 446 1.68 -12.13 -2.42
CA GLY A 446 0.48 -12.85 -2.84
C GLY A 446 -0.85 -12.13 -2.54
N GLY A 447 -0.80 -10.95 -1.94
CA GLY A 447 -1.98 -10.22 -1.50
C GLY A 447 -2.45 -10.64 -0.11
N ILE A 448 -3.38 -9.88 0.43
CA ILE A 448 -3.90 -10.08 1.78
C ILE A 448 -4.80 -11.31 1.81
N ASP A 449 -4.54 -12.20 2.77
CA ASP A 449 -5.32 -13.39 3.04
C ASP A 449 -6.36 -13.11 4.16
N PRO A 450 -7.67 -13.29 3.91
CA PRO A 450 -8.70 -13.16 4.94
C PRO A 450 -8.61 -14.25 6.02
N ILE A 451 -7.88 -15.35 5.78
CA ILE A 451 -7.48 -16.30 6.82
C ILE A 451 -6.12 -15.85 7.34
N GLU A 452 -6.06 -15.42 8.60
CA GLU A 452 -4.83 -14.90 9.18
C GLU A 452 -3.73 -15.99 9.13
N PRO A 453 -2.57 -15.68 8.53
CA PRO A 453 -1.45 -16.62 8.49
C PRO A 453 -1.07 -17.12 9.88
N ASP A 454 -0.74 -18.41 9.97
CA ASP A 454 -0.31 -19.11 11.19
C ASP A 454 -1.36 -19.17 12.31
N SER A 455 -2.62 -18.86 12.00
CA SER A 455 -3.74 -18.90 12.97
C SER A 455 -4.51 -20.23 12.96
N GLU A 456 -4.19 -21.13 12.03
CA GLU A 456 -4.84 -22.41 11.86
C GLU A 456 -4.54 -23.37 13.02
N SER A 457 -5.58 -24.03 13.52
CA SER A 457 -5.47 -25.04 14.57
C SER A 457 -6.34 -26.25 14.23
N PRO A 458 -5.77 -27.47 14.13
CA PRO A 458 -4.33 -27.76 14.13
C PRO A 458 -3.60 -27.08 12.96
N ALA A 459 -2.27 -26.95 13.03
CA ALA A 459 -1.51 -26.40 11.91
C ALA A 459 -1.62 -27.32 10.67
N PRO A 460 -1.80 -26.78 9.46
CA PRO A 460 -1.90 -27.57 8.24
C PRO A 460 -0.55 -28.19 7.83
N GLY A 461 -0.58 -29.16 6.93
CA GLY A 461 0.62 -29.77 6.31
C GLY A 461 1.06 -31.12 6.91
N VAL A 462 0.56 -31.49 8.09
CA VAL A 462 0.70 -32.84 8.67
C VAL A 462 -0.70 -33.43 8.86
N PRO A 463 -0.93 -34.72 8.55
CA PRO A 463 -2.21 -35.37 8.82
C PRO A 463 -2.60 -35.26 10.30
N VAL A 464 -3.84 -34.84 10.55
CA VAL A 464 -4.43 -34.78 11.89
C VAL A 464 -5.02 -36.14 12.20
N VAL A 465 -4.42 -36.86 13.14
CA VAL A 465 -4.91 -38.17 13.58
C VAL A 465 -6.06 -37.98 14.57
N VAL A 466 -7.23 -38.53 14.24
CA VAL A 466 -8.46 -38.44 15.05
C VAL A 466 -8.94 -39.85 15.40
N GLN A 467 -9.20 -40.10 16.68
CA GLN A 467 -9.78 -41.38 17.11
C GLN A 467 -11.28 -41.44 16.77
N ALA A 468 -11.74 -42.59 16.28
CA ALA A 468 -13.14 -42.80 15.98
C ALA A 468 -14.03 -42.51 17.21
N GLY A 469 -15.06 -41.70 17.02
CA GLY A 469 -16.00 -41.25 18.06
C GLY A 469 -15.53 -40.05 18.89
N VAL A 470 -14.32 -39.52 18.67
CA VAL A 470 -13.78 -38.36 19.39
C VAL A 470 -13.94 -37.08 18.58
N ASP A 471 -14.33 -36.00 19.26
CA ASP A 471 -14.43 -34.66 18.67
C ASP A 471 -13.03 -34.07 18.44
N GLN A 472 -12.77 -33.65 17.19
CA GLN A 472 -11.59 -32.86 16.82
C GLN A 472 -12.04 -31.48 16.34
N SER A 473 -11.58 -30.42 17.01
CA SER A 473 -11.85 -29.05 16.59
C SER A 473 -10.83 -28.58 15.56
N PHE A 474 -11.31 -27.88 14.54
CA PHE A 474 -10.54 -27.15 13.55
C PHE A 474 -10.94 -25.69 13.59
N SER A 475 -9.98 -24.77 13.54
CA SER A 475 -10.26 -23.32 13.55
C SER A 475 -9.19 -22.52 12.82
N ALA A 476 -9.55 -21.31 12.41
CA ALA A 476 -8.60 -20.27 12.01
C ALA A 476 -9.10 -18.90 12.49
N SER A 477 -8.21 -17.93 12.62
CA SER A 477 -8.58 -16.52 12.82
C SER A 477 -8.81 -15.85 11.48
N LEU A 478 -9.79 -14.96 11.40
CA LEU A 478 -10.14 -14.28 10.16
C LEU A 478 -9.87 -12.78 10.30
N LEU A 479 -9.18 -12.21 9.32
CA LEU A 479 -9.18 -10.77 9.08
C LEU A 479 -10.55 -10.41 8.51
N GLN A 480 -11.22 -9.38 9.02
CA GLN A 480 -12.56 -8.97 8.58
C GLN A 480 -12.57 -7.50 8.18
N PRO A 481 -13.27 -7.10 7.10
CA PRO A 481 -13.55 -5.70 6.81
C PRO A 481 -14.50 -5.11 7.88
N SER A 482 -14.58 -3.78 7.96
CA SER A 482 -15.47 -3.09 8.90
C SER A 482 -16.96 -3.18 8.50
N VAL A 483 -17.23 -3.52 7.24
CA VAL A 483 -18.58 -3.69 6.69
C VAL A 483 -18.76 -5.07 6.08
N GLY A 484 -19.80 -5.77 6.52
CA GLY A 484 -20.06 -7.15 6.12
C GLY A 484 -19.21 -8.15 6.91
N ALA A 485 -19.65 -9.40 6.94
CA ALA A 485 -18.85 -10.51 7.46
C ALA A 485 -18.42 -11.39 6.29
N HIS A 486 -17.21 -11.95 6.37
CA HIS A 486 -16.81 -12.99 5.43
C HIS A 486 -17.80 -14.16 5.46
N ALA A 487 -18.10 -14.70 4.28
CA ALA A 487 -18.81 -15.95 4.16
C ALA A 487 -17.83 -17.10 4.42
N VAL A 488 -18.16 -17.93 5.40
CA VAL A 488 -17.38 -19.12 5.78
C VAL A 488 -18.14 -20.37 5.38
N GLU A 489 -17.44 -21.29 4.72
CA GLU A 489 -17.95 -22.59 4.30
C GLU A 489 -16.93 -23.68 4.63
N TRP A 490 -17.34 -24.70 5.40
CA TRP A 490 -16.54 -25.91 5.57
C TRP A 490 -16.95 -26.96 4.55
N ARG A 491 -15.99 -27.69 3.98
CA ARG A 491 -16.22 -28.80 3.05
C ARG A 491 -15.51 -30.05 3.54
N LEU A 492 -16.20 -31.19 3.53
CA LEU A 492 -15.62 -32.49 3.78
C LEU A 492 -15.57 -33.27 2.46
N ASP A 493 -14.38 -33.68 2.03
CA ASP A 493 -14.12 -34.38 0.77
C ASP A 493 -14.72 -33.65 -0.45
N GLY A 494 -14.62 -32.32 -0.44
CA GLY A 494 -15.14 -31.42 -1.47
C GLY A 494 -16.63 -31.09 -1.37
N VAL A 495 -17.36 -31.68 -0.41
CA VAL A 495 -18.80 -31.47 -0.20
C VAL A 495 -19.05 -30.45 0.91
N PRO A 496 -19.79 -29.36 0.66
CA PRO A 496 -20.14 -28.39 1.70
C PRO A 496 -20.90 -28.99 2.88
N ILE A 497 -20.49 -28.64 4.09
CA ILE A 497 -21.11 -29.02 5.35
C ILE A 497 -22.18 -27.98 5.69
N ALA A 498 -23.45 -28.39 5.62
CA ALA A 498 -24.57 -27.49 5.85
C ALA A 498 -24.53 -26.88 7.28
N GLY A 499 -24.64 -25.55 7.36
CA GLY A 499 -24.68 -24.82 8.64
C GLY A 499 -23.33 -24.55 9.29
N ALA A 500 -22.23 -25.08 8.75
CA ALA A 500 -20.88 -24.80 9.23
C ALA A 500 -20.39 -23.45 8.68
N SER A 501 -20.83 -22.36 9.32
CA SER A 501 -20.55 -20.97 8.91
C SER A 501 -19.68 -20.18 9.89
N GLN A 502 -19.11 -20.85 10.89
CA GLN A 502 -18.19 -20.25 11.85
C GLN A 502 -16.75 -20.55 11.44
N ALA A 503 -15.82 -19.71 11.89
CA ALA A 503 -14.37 -19.94 11.72
C ALA A 503 -13.84 -21.14 12.53
N THR A 504 -14.73 -21.87 13.21
CA THR A 504 -14.46 -23.10 13.94
C THR A 504 -15.44 -24.18 13.50
N TYR A 505 -14.93 -25.40 13.30
CA TYR A 505 -15.71 -26.59 13.02
C TYR A 505 -15.24 -27.74 13.92
N VAL A 506 -16.17 -28.61 14.31
CA VAL A 506 -15.85 -29.82 15.08
C VAL A 506 -16.16 -31.03 14.20
N PHE A 507 -15.11 -31.76 13.87
CA PHE A 507 -15.19 -33.03 13.16
C PHE A 507 -15.38 -34.17 14.16
N ASN A 508 -16.30 -35.08 13.86
CA ASN A 508 -16.45 -36.35 14.56
C ASN A 508 -16.89 -37.43 13.56
N GLN A 509 -16.23 -38.58 13.61
CA GLN A 509 -16.64 -39.75 12.85
C GLN A 509 -16.67 -40.98 13.76
N ALA A 510 -17.81 -41.68 13.83
CA ALA A 510 -17.99 -42.83 14.72
C ALA A 510 -17.24 -44.10 14.30
N THR A 511 -16.86 -44.23 13.02
CA THR A 511 -16.18 -45.42 12.45
C THR A 511 -14.83 -45.04 11.87
N THR A 512 -13.96 -46.02 11.61
CA THR A 512 -12.66 -45.80 10.92
C THR A 512 -12.77 -45.78 9.40
N THR A 513 -13.97 -45.98 8.86
CA THR A 513 -14.20 -45.96 7.40
C THR A 513 -15.11 -44.79 7.02
N PRO A 514 -14.70 -43.94 6.05
CA PRO A 514 -13.38 -43.92 5.42
C PRO A 514 -12.27 -43.48 6.40
N ALA A 515 -11.05 -43.96 6.18
CA ALA A 515 -9.91 -43.71 7.08
C ALA A 515 -9.25 -42.35 6.83
N LEU A 516 -9.51 -41.74 5.67
CA LEU A 516 -8.93 -40.47 5.28
C LEU A 516 -10.02 -39.52 4.81
N HIS A 517 -9.93 -38.27 5.27
CA HIS A 517 -10.72 -37.17 4.76
C HIS A 517 -9.85 -35.98 4.41
N THR A 518 -10.37 -35.15 3.50
CA THR A 518 -9.91 -33.77 3.33
C THR A 518 -10.96 -32.82 3.88
N LEU A 519 -10.61 -32.08 4.92
CA LEU A 519 -11.43 -30.99 5.45
C LEU A 519 -10.90 -29.67 4.90
N GLU A 520 -11.76 -28.87 4.28
CA GLU A 520 -11.43 -27.55 3.75
C GLU A 520 -12.25 -26.46 4.46
N LEU A 521 -11.58 -25.43 4.95
CA LEU A 521 -12.17 -24.15 5.33
C LEU A 521 -12.04 -23.21 4.14
N ARG A 522 -13.17 -22.72 3.61
CA ARG A 522 -13.23 -21.72 2.54
C ARG A 522 -13.83 -20.44 3.09
N VAL A 523 -13.14 -19.33 2.87
CA VAL A 523 -13.52 -17.99 3.35
C VAL A 523 -13.58 -17.07 2.15
N SER A 524 -14.70 -16.36 1.97
CA SER A 524 -14.85 -15.38 0.89
C SER A 524 -15.36 -14.04 1.39
N ASP A 525 -14.91 -12.96 0.76
CA ASP A 525 -15.44 -11.62 0.96
C ASP A 525 -16.65 -11.36 0.04
N PRO A 526 -17.87 -11.24 0.59
CA PRO A 526 -19.08 -11.03 -0.21
C PRO A 526 -19.37 -9.54 -0.46
N THR A 527 -18.39 -8.65 -0.30
CA THR A 527 -18.55 -7.20 -0.49
C THR A 527 -19.30 -6.87 -1.79
N SER A 528 -20.22 -5.92 -1.71
CA SER A 528 -20.91 -5.40 -2.89
C SER A 528 -20.08 -4.42 -3.70
N LEU A 529 -18.91 -4.02 -3.19
CA LEU A 529 -17.97 -3.10 -3.85
C LEU A 529 -17.14 -3.78 -4.95
N VAL A 530 -17.14 -5.11 -5.01
CA VAL A 530 -16.56 -5.91 -6.10
C VAL A 530 -17.66 -6.74 -6.71
N ILE A 531 -17.94 -6.56 -8.01
CA ILE A 531 -18.95 -7.37 -8.65
C ILE A 531 -18.44 -8.80 -8.88
N PRO A 532 -19.21 -9.84 -8.53
CA PRO A 532 -18.72 -11.22 -8.54
C PRO A 532 -18.15 -11.71 -9.87
N SER A 533 -18.68 -11.24 -11.00
CA SER A 533 -18.18 -11.61 -12.34
C SER A 533 -16.80 -11.02 -12.65
N MET A 534 -16.36 -9.98 -11.93
CA MET A 534 -15.06 -9.34 -12.08
C MET A 534 -14.12 -9.57 -10.89
N ALA A 535 -14.50 -10.44 -9.95
CA ALA A 535 -13.68 -10.73 -8.76
C ALA A 535 -12.42 -11.56 -9.10
N ASP A 536 -12.38 -12.20 -10.28
CA ASP A 536 -11.27 -13.04 -10.76
C ASP A 536 -10.82 -14.13 -9.77
N GLY A 537 -11.72 -14.55 -8.87
CA GLY A 537 -11.43 -15.52 -7.81
C GLY A 537 -10.59 -14.98 -6.64
N LEU A 538 -10.23 -13.68 -6.64
CA LEU A 538 -9.31 -13.06 -5.68
C LEU A 538 -9.87 -12.99 -4.25
N LEU A 539 -11.17 -12.78 -4.10
CA LEU A 539 -11.82 -12.54 -2.80
C LEU A 539 -12.16 -13.86 -2.07
N VAL A 540 -11.35 -14.90 -2.27
CA VAL A 540 -11.57 -16.22 -1.69
C VAL A 540 -10.23 -16.84 -1.28
N SER A 541 -10.16 -17.30 -0.03
CA SER A 541 -9.07 -18.13 0.48
C SER A 541 -9.58 -19.47 0.97
N SER A 542 -8.72 -20.48 0.90
CA SER A 542 -8.99 -21.79 1.45
C SER A 542 -7.82 -22.30 2.30
N ARG A 543 -8.13 -23.14 3.29
CA ARG A 543 -7.18 -23.97 4.04
C ARG A 543 -7.68 -25.39 4.12
N SER A 544 -6.76 -26.35 3.99
CA SER A 544 -7.11 -27.77 3.96
C SER A 544 -6.30 -28.57 4.96
N TRP A 545 -6.98 -29.50 5.63
CA TRP A 545 -6.40 -30.51 6.50
C TRP A 545 -6.65 -31.90 5.92
N THR A 546 -5.63 -32.76 6.03
CA THR A 546 -5.82 -34.20 5.90
C THR A 546 -6.15 -34.76 7.27
N ILE A 547 -7.26 -35.49 7.40
CA ILE A 547 -7.66 -36.16 8.63
C ILE A 547 -7.45 -37.66 8.44
N GLU A 548 -6.78 -38.29 9.40
CA GLU A 548 -6.64 -39.75 9.48
C GLU A 548 -7.46 -40.28 10.66
N VAL A 549 -8.50 -41.06 10.37
CA VAL A 549 -9.38 -41.64 11.40
C VAL A 549 -8.88 -43.02 11.80
N VAL A 550 -8.46 -43.16 13.05
CA VAL A 550 -7.90 -44.40 13.61
C VAL A 550 -8.85 -45.02 14.63
N GLU A 551 -8.66 -46.30 14.93
CA GLU A 551 -9.41 -46.94 16.01
C GLU A 551 -9.15 -46.20 17.33
N ALA A 552 -10.19 -46.07 18.16
CA ALA A 552 -10.00 -45.59 19.51
C ALA A 552 -9.08 -46.59 20.23
N ASP A 553 -8.02 -46.09 20.89
CA ASP A 553 -7.18 -46.94 21.71
C ASP A 553 -8.06 -47.58 22.78
N VAL A 554 -8.30 -48.88 22.63
CA VAL A 554 -8.89 -49.69 23.68
C VAL A 554 -7.78 -49.89 24.71
N ILE A 555 -7.53 -48.87 25.55
CA ILE A 555 -6.81 -49.10 26.79
C ILE A 555 -7.65 -50.13 27.53
N PHE A 556 -7.17 -51.38 27.54
CA PHE A 556 -7.79 -52.49 28.24
C PHE A 556 -8.09 -52.04 29.68
N ALA A 557 -9.35 -51.71 29.94
CA ALA A 557 -9.93 -51.57 31.27
C ALA A 557 -10.33 -52.95 31.83
N ASP A 558 -9.87 -54.03 31.19
CA ASP A 558 -10.09 -55.39 31.63
C ASP A 558 -8.90 -55.76 32.51
N GLY A 559 -9.20 -55.80 33.80
CA GLY A 559 -8.25 -56.06 34.87
C GLY A 559 -7.39 -57.29 34.64
N PHE A 560 -6.20 -57.22 35.25
CA PHE A 560 -5.42 -58.41 35.58
C PHE A 560 -6.27 -59.34 36.45
N ASP A 561 -6.99 -60.26 35.82
CA ASP A 561 -7.41 -61.52 36.41
C ASP A 561 -6.85 -62.65 35.53
N ALA A 562 -5.75 -63.24 35.99
CA ALA A 562 -5.37 -64.62 35.71
C ALA A 562 -4.19 -65.03 36.59
N PRO A 563 -4.02 -66.33 36.88
CA PRO A 563 -4.89 -67.22 37.64
C PRO A 563 -4.26 -67.69 38.96
#